data_AF-A0A2N5ZFW1-F1
#
_entry.id   AF-A0A2N5ZFW1-F1
#
_cell.length_a   1.000
_cell.length_b   1.000
_cell.length_c   1.000
_cell.angle_alpha   90.00
_cell.angle_beta   90.00
_cell.angle_gamma   90.00
#
_symmetry.space_group_name_H-M   'P 1'
#
loop_
_entity.id
_entity.type
_entity.pdbx_description
1 polymer ?
#
loop_
_entity_poly.entity_id
_entity_poly.type
_entity_poly.pdbx_seq_one_letter_code
_entity_poly.pdbx_strand_id
1 'polypeptide(L)'
;MKKITLLFLCLFIFSNLILADDEAPTVKEWTVMVYMCADNDLEAFALQDLNELEMVGSTDNLNIIALVDRWDGYHWVFGDNGPERVRADRGDTTAEGNWTGAKIFYITKDDDMNRINSPEIADMGEIDTGNPRNIQAFTGVIGENFPAKNYMIIICNHGNGIQGVGYDDTASIDGKLTDGKYVYMDGSKLTGPELGQVFSNVVSRIAQEEKDYIDVVGFDACLMSMYSNHVQLGKNNVRAVIGSQELEPGNGWPYHTIMYVLKRYTDENRTLSEATFADWVVRLYMDSYEGDDVTLSGINTTERGFDAVTEKIDALCELLVADDDNMLKLHTAAKETQRYHSGSNAGGSFAYYVDLIDLMKKIESEFDGDIADAAADVRSAIVANHIILANRSEGNRVADSNGIAIYFPLYRRKRTEEGAYLVRPYISAEYNGYKTDRQIFRSFDFGANSKYDELLLKYYDVLERKTDDEVGLY
;
A
#
# COMPACT_ATOMS: atom_id res chain seq x y z
N MET A 1 9.53 -29.41 33.43
CA MET A 1 8.82 -28.17 33.77
C MET A 1 9.06 -27.18 32.65
N LYS A 2 8.03 -26.89 31.85
CA LYS A 2 8.13 -26.02 30.67
C LYS A 2 8.18 -24.56 31.12
N LYS A 3 9.10 -23.81 30.51
CA LYS A 3 9.26 -22.37 30.67
C LYS A 3 8.05 -21.67 30.03
N ILE A 4 7.35 -20.87 30.83
CA ILE A 4 6.36 -19.88 30.37
C ILE A 4 7.17 -18.58 30.25
N THR A 5 7.41 -18.14 29.02
CA THR A 5 8.19 -16.94 28.69
C THR A 5 7.24 -15.81 28.34
N LEU A 6 7.42 -14.67 29.02
CA LEU A 6 7.09 -13.29 28.61
C LEU A 6 6.06 -13.12 27.47
N LEU A 7 4.81 -12.81 27.83
CA LEU A 7 3.80 -12.27 26.90
C LEU A 7 3.07 -11.03 27.47
N PHE A 8 3.58 -10.45 28.56
CA PHE A 8 2.84 -9.45 29.35
C PHE A 8 3.46 -8.04 29.40
N LEU A 9 4.60 -7.80 28.72
CA LEU A 9 5.33 -6.54 28.91
C LEU A 9 4.87 -5.38 28.00
N CYS A 10 4.32 -5.64 26.80
CA CYS A 10 3.85 -4.56 25.92
C CYS A 10 2.48 -3.99 26.34
N LEU A 11 1.58 -4.79 26.91
CA LEU A 11 0.24 -4.33 27.33
C LEU A 11 0.28 -3.42 28.57
N PHE A 12 1.32 -3.51 29.41
CA PHE A 12 1.40 -2.76 30.67
C PHE A 12 1.95 -1.33 30.54
N ILE A 13 2.61 -1.00 29.44
CA ILE A 13 3.14 0.35 29.19
C ILE A 13 2.03 1.28 28.65
N PHE A 14 1.04 0.74 27.94
CA PHE A 14 -0.04 1.53 27.34
C PHE A 14 -1.17 1.92 28.32
N SER A 15 -1.40 1.15 29.40
CA SER A 15 -2.55 1.40 30.28
C SER A 15 -2.34 2.52 31.31
N ASN A 16 -1.14 3.09 31.43
CA ASN A 16 -0.81 4.09 32.46
C ASN A 16 -0.23 5.40 31.92
N LEU A 17 -0.14 5.58 30.60
CA LEU A 17 0.60 6.71 30.01
C LEU A 17 -0.24 7.93 29.64
N ILE A 18 -1.57 7.86 29.76
CA ILE A 18 -2.42 9.04 29.63
C ILE A 18 -2.98 9.36 31.02
N LEU A 19 -2.33 10.29 31.71
CA LEU A 19 -2.94 10.99 32.83
C LEU A 19 -4.09 11.86 32.29
N ALA A 20 -5.32 11.37 32.34
CA ALA A 20 -6.54 12.16 32.26
C ALA A 20 -7.70 11.43 32.95
N ASP A 21 -8.63 12.23 33.48
CA ASP A 21 -9.71 11.93 34.42
C ASP A 21 -10.50 10.61 34.23
N ASP A 22 -11.15 10.14 35.31
CA ASP A 22 -12.11 9.01 35.37
C ASP A 22 -13.33 9.12 34.41
N GLU A 23 -13.35 10.09 33.49
CA GLU A 23 -14.39 10.23 32.47
C GLU A 23 -14.07 9.41 31.22
N ALA A 24 -15.07 8.68 30.73
CA ALA A 24 -14.96 7.92 29.48
C ALA A 24 -14.61 8.86 28.30
N PRO A 25 -13.77 8.43 27.34
CA PRO A 25 -13.42 9.25 26.19
C PRO A 25 -14.66 9.73 25.42
N THR A 26 -14.64 11.00 24.98
CA THR A 26 -15.74 11.57 24.20
C THR A 26 -15.65 11.11 22.75
N VAL A 27 -16.74 10.50 22.25
CA VAL A 27 -16.84 10.06 20.84
C VAL A 27 -16.94 11.26 19.90
N LYS A 28 -16.00 11.41 18.97
CA LYS A 28 -15.96 12.48 17.96
C LYS A 28 -16.57 12.06 16.60
N GLU A 29 -16.69 12.97 15.64
CA GLU A 29 -17.20 12.63 14.30
C GLU A 29 -16.18 11.81 13.50
N TRP A 30 -14.90 12.17 13.58
CA TRP A 30 -13.81 11.48 12.90
C TRP A 30 -12.59 11.31 13.79
N THR A 31 -11.92 10.16 13.65
CA THR A 31 -10.55 9.95 14.09
C THR A 31 -9.70 9.58 12.87
N VAL A 32 -8.70 10.42 12.58
CA VAL A 32 -7.69 10.20 11.55
C VAL A 32 -6.42 9.70 12.24
N MET A 33 -5.94 8.53 11.84
CA MET A 33 -4.71 7.91 12.33
C MET A 33 -3.69 7.89 11.20
N VAL A 34 -2.57 8.59 11.35
CA VAL A 34 -1.50 8.64 10.36
C VAL A 34 -0.33 7.82 10.86
N TYR A 35 0.02 6.76 10.15
CA TYR A 35 1.11 5.83 10.48
C TYR A 35 2.26 6.10 9.52
N MET A 36 3.17 6.98 9.95
CA MET A 36 4.33 7.43 9.17
C MET A 36 5.52 6.53 9.47
N CYS A 37 5.80 5.60 8.55
CA CYS A 37 6.95 4.72 8.63
C CYS A 37 8.16 5.48 8.06
N ALA A 38 8.86 6.25 8.88
CA ALA A 38 9.90 7.19 8.41
C ALA A 38 11.33 6.67 8.70
N ASP A 39 11.47 5.39 9.03
CA ASP A 39 12.75 4.70 9.18
C ASP A 39 13.28 4.30 7.79
N ASN A 40 13.70 5.32 7.00
CA ASN A 40 14.24 5.20 5.64
C ASN A 40 14.50 6.60 5.06
N ASP A 41 14.76 6.68 3.75
CA ASP A 41 15.05 7.93 3.05
C ASP A 41 13.87 8.90 2.85
N LEU A 42 12.69 8.59 3.39
CA LEU A 42 11.52 9.48 3.42
C LEU A 42 11.35 10.26 4.74
N GLU A 43 12.25 10.11 5.72
CA GLU A 43 12.19 10.76 7.03
C GLU A 43 11.87 12.27 6.96
N ALA A 44 12.57 13.01 6.11
CA ALA A 44 12.39 14.46 5.99
C ALA A 44 11.00 14.85 5.47
N PHE A 45 10.40 14.03 4.59
CA PHE A 45 9.06 14.26 4.06
C PHE A 45 8.00 13.98 5.13
N ALA A 46 8.13 12.88 5.88
CA ALA A 46 7.23 12.59 7.00
C ALA A 46 7.20 13.71 8.06
N LEU A 47 8.34 14.35 8.34
CA LEU A 47 8.39 15.51 9.24
C LEU A 47 7.72 16.75 8.64
N GLN A 48 7.82 16.95 7.32
CA GLN A 48 7.08 18.00 6.63
C GLN A 48 5.57 17.74 6.72
N ASP A 49 5.12 16.52 6.44
CA ASP A 49 3.70 16.13 6.52
C ASP A 49 3.14 16.26 7.93
N LEU A 50 3.94 15.97 8.95
CA LEU A 50 3.55 16.21 10.33
C LEU A 50 3.30 17.70 10.61
N ASN A 51 4.17 18.59 10.11
CA ASN A 51 3.93 20.04 10.18
C ASN A 51 2.69 20.47 9.35
N GLU A 52 2.41 19.83 8.21
CA GLU A 52 1.19 20.09 7.43
C GLU A 52 -0.08 19.69 8.20
N LEU A 53 -0.07 18.57 8.94
CA LEU A 53 -1.16 18.18 9.83
C LEU A 53 -1.39 19.23 10.93
N GLU A 54 -0.32 19.81 11.48
CA GLU A 54 -0.39 20.89 12.47
C GLU A 54 -1.04 22.17 11.91
N MET A 55 -0.97 22.42 10.60
CA MET A 55 -1.71 23.53 9.99
C MET A 55 -3.23 23.44 10.19
N VAL A 56 -3.77 22.29 10.60
CA VAL A 56 -5.19 22.08 10.85
C VAL A 56 -5.45 21.71 12.31
N GLY A 57 -4.77 20.68 12.81
CA GLY A 57 -4.92 20.16 14.17
C GLY A 57 -6.28 19.49 14.46
N SER A 58 -6.32 18.79 15.60
CA SER A 58 -7.54 18.20 16.15
C SER A 58 -8.52 19.27 16.66
N THR A 59 -9.82 18.96 16.64
CA THR A 59 -10.91 19.82 17.15
C THR A 59 -11.81 19.07 18.13
N ASP A 60 -12.88 19.70 18.62
CA ASP A 60 -13.89 19.03 19.44
C ASP A 60 -14.61 17.90 18.69
N ASN A 61 -14.63 17.93 17.36
CA ASN A 61 -15.31 16.94 16.50
C ASN A 61 -14.36 16.08 15.65
N LEU A 62 -13.04 16.34 15.69
CA LEU A 62 -12.03 15.64 14.89
C LEU A 62 -10.80 15.30 15.75
N ASN A 63 -10.39 14.04 15.78
CA ASN A 63 -9.07 13.63 16.25
C ASN A 63 -8.13 13.45 15.06
N ILE A 64 -6.92 13.98 15.15
CA ILE A 64 -5.81 13.68 14.25
C ILE A 64 -4.65 13.19 15.12
N ILE A 65 -4.24 11.95 14.92
CA ILE A 65 -3.16 11.30 15.68
C ILE A 65 -2.14 10.76 14.69
N ALA A 66 -0.86 11.08 14.90
CA ALA A 66 0.21 10.57 14.06
C ALA A 66 1.20 9.74 14.87
N LEU A 67 1.56 8.55 14.38
CA LEU A 67 2.79 7.86 14.76
C LEU A 67 3.85 8.18 13.72
N VAL A 68 5.04 8.57 14.17
CA VAL A 68 6.21 8.78 13.29
C VAL A 68 7.37 8.00 13.85
N ASP A 69 7.91 7.08 13.05
CA ASP A 69 9.12 6.31 13.36
C ASP A 69 10.30 6.83 12.55
N ARG A 70 11.31 7.41 13.20
CA ARG A 70 12.48 8.01 12.54
C ARG A 70 13.68 7.10 12.70
N TRP A 71 14.45 6.90 11.63
CA TRP A 71 15.71 6.18 11.72
C TRP A 71 16.86 7.00 12.33
N ASP A 72 17.97 6.32 12.61
CA ASP A 72 19.25 6.93 13.00
C ASP A 72 20.20 7.21 11.83
N GLY A 73 19.73 7.03 10.59
CA GLY A 73 20.50 7.25 9.37
C GLY A 73 21.49 6.13 9.00
N TYR A 74 21.40 4.95 9.62
CA TYR A 74 22.27 3.80 9.32
C TYR A 74 21.47 2.57 8.90
N HIS A 75 21.93 1.90 7.85
CA HIS A 75 21.31 0.68 7.31
C HIS A 75 22.28 -0.51 7.35
N TRP A 76 21.74 -1.73 7.32
CA TRP A 76 22.51 -2.97 7.49
C TRP A 76 23.04 -3.54 6.18
N VAL A 77 24.33 -3.36 5.88
CA VAL A 77 25.03 -4.03 4.78
C VAL A 77 25.66 -5.36 5.26
N PHE A 78 26.11 -6.22 4.36
CA PHE A 78 26.92 -7.40 4.61
C PHE A 78 28.25 -7.19 3.88
N GLY A 79 29.28 -6.88 4.67
CA GLY A 79 30.65 -6.84 4.20
C GLY A 79 31.27 -8.22 4.15
N ASP A 80 32.55 -8.28 3.78
CA ASP A 80 33.32 -9.52 3.72
C ASP A 80 33.39 -10.28 5.06
N ASN A 81 33.10 -9.60 6.19
CA ASN A 81 33.19 -10.15 7.54
C ASN A 81 31.82 -10.35 8.21
N GLY A 82 30.71 -10.19 7.48
CA GLY A 82 29.35 -10.32 8.00
C GLY A 82 28.55 -9.02 7.95
N PRO A 83 27.41 -8.95 8.66
CA PRO A 83 26.57 -7.76 8.67
C PRO A 83 27.28 -6.58 9.37
N GLU A 84 27.26 -5.42 8.73
CA GLU A 84 27.86 -4.16 9.16
C GLU A 84 26.81 -3.05 9.03
N ARG A 85 26.77 -2.09 9.97
CA ARG A 85 25.94 -0.89 9.82
C ARG A 85 26.72 0.18 9.09
N VAL A 86 26.15 0.70 8.02
CA VAL A 86 26.74 1.78 7.22
C VAL A 86 25.80 2.98 7.23
N ARG A 87 26.39 4.17 7.36
CA ARG A 87 25.61 5.40 7.29
C ARG A 87 25.06 5.58 5.88
N ALA A 88 23.76 5.83 5.76
CA ALA A 88 23.15 6.16 4.48
C ALA A 88 23.76 7.45 3.92
N ASP A 89 23.83 7.53 2.59
CA ASP A 89 24.35 8.68 1.88
C ASP A 89 23.29 9.79 1.69
N ARG A 90 22.02 9.48 1.97
CA ARG A 90 20.86 10.38 1.84
C ARG A 90 19.75 9.98 2.82
N GLY A 91 18.73 10.84 2.94
CA GLY A 91 17.49 10.55 3.67
C GLY A 91 17.50 10.92 5.16
N ASP A 92 18.64 10.79 5.83
CA ASP A 92 18.83 11.17 7.24
C ASP A 92 18.78 12.69 7.41
N THR A 93 17.98 13.18 8.37
CA THR A 93 17.84 14.61 8.68
C THR A 93 18.04 14.96 10.16
N THR A 94 18.74 16.07 10.39
CA THR A 94 18.94 16.63 11.74
C THR A 94 17.82 17.54 12.23
N ALA A 95 16.74 17.65 11.46
CA ALA A 95 15.57 18.42 11.82
C ALA A 95 14.94 17.94 13.14
N GLU A 96 14.15 18.83 13.76
CA GLU A 96 13.34 18.51 14.94
C GLU A 96 14.15 17.98 16.13
N GLY A 97 15.42 18.40 16.25
CA GLY A 97 16.30 17.97 17.35
C GLY A 97 16.94 16.59 17.16
N ASN A 98 16.84 15.99 15.96
CA ASN A 98 17.52 14.74 15.60
C ASN A 98 17.26 13.59 16.59
N TRP A 99 16.01 13.44 17.03
CA TRP A 99 15.59 12.25 17.76
C TRP A 99 15.36 11.08 16.80
N THR A 100 15.41 9.87 17.32
CA THR A 100 15.25 8.61 16.56
C THR A 100 14.23 7.72 17.27
N GLY A 101 13.77 6.65 16.60
CA GLY A 101 12.71 5.75 17.05
C GLY A 101 11.31 6.30 16.77
N ALA A 102 10.29 5.68 17.37
CA ALA A 102 8.89 6.00 17.15
C ALA A 102 8.24 6.80 18.28
N LYS A 103 7.44 7.79 17.87
CA LYS A 103 6.64 8.62 18.77
C LYS A 103 5.21 8.78 18.26
N ILE A 104 4.28 8.94 19.19
CA ILE A 104 2.88 9.26 18.90
C ILE A 104 2.60 10.71 19.30
N PHE A 105 2.02 11.47 18.38
CA PHE A 105 1.64 12.87 18.57
C PHE A 105 0.11 13.01 18.50
N TYR A 106 -0.46 13.74 19.47
CA TYR A 106 -1.81 14.28 19.33
C TYR A 106 -1.71 15.61 18.59
N ILE A 107 -2.18 15.68 17.35
CA ILE A 107 -1.91 16.84 16.50
C ILE A 107 -2.74 18.04 16.97
N THR A 108 -2.05 19.13 17.29
CA THR A 108 -2.66 20.42 17.64
C THR A 108 -2.38 21.46 16.58
N LYS A 109 -3.27 22.45 16.46
CA LYS A 109 -3.11 23.52 15.49
C LYS A 109 -1.86 24.34 15.80
N ASP A 110 -0.98 24.46 14.82
CA ASP A 110 0.16 25.37 14.78
C ASP A 110 0.41 25.87 13.34
N ASP A 111 1.01 27.05 13.19
CA ASP A 111 1.29 27.68 11.88
C ASP A 111 2.78 27.63 11.51
N ASP A 112 3.67 27.08 12.35
CA ASP A 112 5.11 26.97 12.06
C ASP A 112 5.41 25.70 11.26
N MET A 113 5.60 25.85 9.95
CA MET A 113 5.96 24.75 9.05
C MET A 113 7.38 24.19 9.23
N ASN A 114 8.13 24.63 10.24
CA ASN A 114 9.52 24.21 10.47
C ASN A 114 9.74 23.62 11.86
N ARG A 115 8.67 23.45 12.64
CA ARG A 115 8.77 22.94 14.01
C ARG A 115 7.50 22.24 14.45
N ILE A 116 7.65 20.95 14.74
CA ILE A 116 6.59 20.16 15.38
C ILE A 116 6.36 20.70 16.80
N ASN A 117 5.16 21.24 17.03
CA ASN A 117 4.73 21.78 18.32
C ASN A 117 3.64 20.93 19.00
N SER A 118 3.14 19.89 18.34
CA SER A 118 2.14 18.98 18.86
C SER A 118 2.65 18.19 20.07
N PRO A 119 1.80 17.96 21.07
CA PRO A 119 2.15 17.14 22.22
C PRO A 119 2.45 15.70 21.80
N GLU A 120 3.65 15.25 22.16
CA GLU A 120 4.01 13.83 22.24
C GLU A 120 3.16 13.19 23.35
N ILE A 121 2.36 12.19 22.99
CA ILE A 121 1.51 11.44 23.92
C ILE A 121 2.07 10.05 24.23
N ALA A 122 3.05 9.58 23.45
CA ALA A 122 3.85 8.39 23.77
C ALA A 122 5.21 8.41 23.05
N ASP A 123 6.24 7.93 23.74
CA ASP A 123 7.53 7.52 23.17
C ASP A 123 7.56 5.98 23.14
N MET A 124 7.63 5.42 21.94
CA MET A 124 7.64 3.97 21.73
C MET A 124 9.06 3.41 21.62
N GLY A 125 10.07 4.28 21.55
CA GLY A 125 11.41 3.92 21.11
C GLY A 125 11.42 3.32 19.71
N GLU A 126 12.51 2.67 19.34
CA GLU A 126 12.63 1.95 18.07
C GLU A 126 11.59 0.84 17.93
N ILE A 127 10.79 0.86 16.87
CA ILE A 127 9.87 -0.22 16.52
C ILE A 127 10.14 -0.69 15.09
N ASP A 128 9.50 -1.79 14.69
CA ASP A 128 9.51 -2.25 13.32
C ASP A 128 8.16 -1.88 12.70
N THR A 129 8.11 -0.78 11.97
CA THR A 129 6.86 -0.28 11.40
C THR A 129 6.25 -1.20 10.34
N GLY A 130 7.08 -2.02 9.69
CA GLY A 130 6.65 -3.09 8.79
C GLY A 130 6.05 -4.31 9.51
N ASN A 131 6.20 -4.43 10.84
CA ASN A 131 5.59 -5.49 11.62
C ASN A 131 4.07 -5.26 11.78
N PRO A 132 3.21 -6.20 11.32
CA PRO A 132 1.76 -6.09 11.46
C PRO A 132 1.27 -5.80 12.88
N ARG A 133 2.00 -6.24 13.91
CA ARG A 133 1.62 -6.05 15.30
C ARG A 133 1.70 -4.59 15.75
N ASN A 134 2.59 -3.79 15.18
CA ASN A 134 2.81 -2.41 15.62
C ASN A 134 1.69 -1.49 15.14
N ILE A 135 1.29 -1.58 13.87
CA ILE A 135 0.11 -0.84 13.39
C ILE A 135 -1.19 -1.31 14.06
N GLN A 136 -1.35 -2.61 14.34
CA GLN A 136 -2.49 -3.13 15.10
C GLN A 136 -2.53 -2.62 16.54
N ALA A 137 -1.37 -2.48 17.18
CA ALA A 137 -1.26 -1.93 18.53
C ALA A 137 -1.58 -0.44 18.52
N PHE A 138 -0.97 0.34 17.62
CA PHE A 138 -1.23 1.77 17.44
C PHE A 138 -2.71 2.05 17.21
N THR A 139 -3.28 1.46 16.16
CA THR A 139 -4.70 1.69 15.80
C THR A 139 -5.67 1.22 16.89
N GLY A 140 -5.35 0.12 17.58
CA GLY A 140 -6.16 -0.35 18.71
C GLY A 140 -6.15 0.64 19.87
N VAL A 141 -4.97 1.10 20.30
CA VAL A 141 -4.84 2.08 21.40
C VAL A 141 -5.51 3.40 21.04
N ILE A 142 -5.33 3.88 19.81
CA ILE A 142 -5.98 5.12 19.36
C ILE A 142 -7.50 4.94 19.25
N GLY A 143 -7.98 3.80 18.75
CA GLY A 143 -9.41 3.50 18.71
C GLY A 143 -10.06 3.50 20.10
N GLU A 144 -9.36 2.97 21.11
CA GLU A 144 -9.82 2.93 22.51
C GLU A 144 -9.81 4.31 23.19
N ASN A 145 -8.80 5.14 22.93
CA ASN A 145 -8.61 6.42 23.64
C ASN A 145 -9.20 7.63 22.90
N PHE A 146 -9.39 7.52 21.59
CA PHE A 146 -9.93 8.56 20.71
C PHE A 146 -11.07 8.00 19.86
N PRO A 147 -12.17 7.52 20.49
CA PRO A 147 -13.26 6.92 19.76
C PRO A 147 -13.96 7.94 18.85
N ALA A 148 -14.45 7.47 17.71
CA ALA A 148 -15.15 8.30 16.75
C ALA A 148 -16.20 7.52 15.96
N LYS A 149 -17.14 8.26 15.37
CA LYS A 149 -18.14 7.68 14.47
C LYS A 149 -17.53 7.17 13.18
N ASN A 150 -16.44 7.77 12.71
CA ASN A 150 -15.75 7.39 11.47
C ASN A 150 -14.23 7.37 11.69
N TYR A 151 -13.56 6.45 10.99
CA TYR A 151 -12.12 6.25 11.09
C TYR A 151 -11.46 6.32 9.72
N MET A 152 -10.37 7.09 9.66
CA MET A 152 -9.42 7.08 8.55
C MET A 152 -8.07 6.58 9.05
N ILE A 153 -7.47 5.62 8.36
CA ILE A 153 -6.11 5.17 8.64
C ILE A 153 -5.25 5.44 7.41
N ILE A 154 -4.20 6.24 7.56
CA ILE A 154 -3.27 6.59 6.50
C ILE A 154 -1.94 5.89 6.77
N ILE A 155 -1.43 5.14 5.80
CA ILE A 155 -0.09 4.54 5.86
C ILE A 155 0.80 5.33 4.89
N CYS A 156 1.85 5.95 5.42
CA CYS A 156 2.75 6.85 4.69
C CYS A 156 4.17 6.27 4.65
N ASN A 157 4.65 5.94 3.44
CA ASN A 157 6.02 5.52 3.10
C ASN A 157 6.11 5.16 1.61
N HIS A 158 7.24 4.62 1.16
CA HIS A 158 7.37 3.67 0.06
C HIS A 158 6.27 2.62 0.05
N GLY A 159 5.83 2.32 -1.17
CA GLY A 159 4.96 1.21 -1.50
C GLY A 159 5.48 0.50 -2.74
N ASN A 160 5.11 -0.77 -2.87
CA ASN A 160 5.49 -1.61 -4.00
C ASN A 160 4.33 -2.52 -4.40
N GLY A 161 3.11 -1.98 -4.31
CA GLY A 161 1.87 -2.68 -4.58
C GLY A 161 1.69 -3.91 -3.73
N ILE A 162 1.60 -5.07 -4.37
CA ILE A 162 1.28 -6.33 -3.69
C ILE A 162 2.47 -6.88 -2.90
N GLN A 163 3.67 -6.36 -3.16
CA GLN A 163 4.89 -6.73 -2.43
C GLN A 163 4.94 -6.08 -1.05
N GLY A 164 4.27 -4.94 -0.86
CA GLY A 164 4.03 -4.34 0.44
C GLY A 164 4.19 -2.83 0.50
N VAL A 165 4.04 -2.30 1.71
CA VAL A 165 4.05 -0.87 2.07
C VAL A 165 4.60 -0.68 3.49
N GLY A 166 5.05 0.52 3.83
CA GLY A 166 5.50 0.85 5.19
C GLY A 166 6.86 0.21 5.48
N TYR A 167 7.84 0.50 4.62
CA TYR A 167 9.19 -0.05 4.66
C TYR A 167 10.01 0.49 5.83
N ASP A 168 10.71 -0.39 6.53
CA ASP A 168 11.50 -0.07 7.70
C ASP A 168 12.94 -0.56 7.52
N ASP A 169 13.84 0.35 7.14
CA ASP A 169 15.18 0.04 6.68
C ASP A 169 16.12 -0.40 7.81
N THR A 170 15.88 0.03 9.05
CA THR A 170 16.70 -0.36 10.20
C THR A 170 16.15 -1.52 11.01
N ALA A 171 14.87 -1.90 10.83
CA ALA A 171 14.21 -3.01 11.52
C ALA A 171 15.13 -4.24 11.64
N SER A 172 15.63 -4.47 12.85
CA SER A 172 16.40 -5.66 13.16
C SER A 172 15.46 -6.87 13.17
N ILE A 173 15.79 -7.92 12.41
CA ILE A 173 15.06 -9.19 12.40
C ILE A 173 14.96 -9.70 13.84
N ASP A 174 13.77 -9.56 14.44
CA ASP A 174 13.46 -9.99 15.79
C ASP A 174 13.37 -11.53 15.84
N GLY A 175 14.53 -12.18 15.75
CA GLY A 175 14.62 -13.63 15.67
C GLY A 175 16.01 -14.08 15.25
N LYS A 176 16.63 -14.91 16.09
CA LYS A 176 17.85 -15.67 15.76
C LYS A 176 17.81 -16.17 14.32
N LEU A 177 18.92 -16.03 13.61
CA LEU A 177 19.30 -16.81 12.44
C LEU A 177 19.17 -18.32 12.75
N THR A 178 17.98 -18.89 12.62
CA THR A 178 17.83 -20.34 12.47
C THR A 178 18.09 -20.65 11.00
N ASP A 179 19.15 -21.41 10.75
CA ASP A 179 19.65 -21.90 9.44
C ASP A 179 20.69 -21.08 8.66
N GLY A 180 21.36 -20.08 9.26
CA GLY A 180 22.57 -19.50 8.65
C GLY A 180 22.34 -18.83 7.29
N LYS A 181 21.13 -18.31 7.04
CA LYS A 181 20.79 -17.49 5.87
C LYS A 181 20.78 -16.03 6.29
N TYR A 182 21.64 -15.23 5.67
CA TYR A 182 21.72 -13.78 5.89
C TYR A 182 20.69 -13.09 4.99
N VAL A 183 19.83 -12.24 5.57
CA VAL A 183 18.90 -11.36 4.84
C VAL A 183 19.61 -10.04 4.61
N TYR A 184 19.50 -9.50 3.40
CA TYR A 184 20.06 -8.24 2.99
C TYR A 184 18.91 -7.39 2.42
N MET A 185 18.69 -6.20 2.99
CA MET A 185 18.12 -4.97 2.39
C MET A 185 16.81 -5.06 1.60
N ASP A 186 15.77 -5.54 2.24
CA ASP A 186 14.47 -4.94 2.01
C ASP A 186 13.90 -4.79 3.40
N GLY A 187 13.82 -3.57 3.90
CA GLY A 187 13.31 -3.29 5.23
C GLY A 187 12.06 -4.11 5.55
N SER A 188 11.76 -4.25 6.84
CA SER A 188 10.48 -4.86 7.19
C SER A 188 9.33 -4.07 6.55
N LYS A 189 8.29 -4.75 6.08
CA LYS A 189 7.17 -4.11 5.37
C LYS A 189 5.89 -4.92 5.57
N LEU A 190 4.75 -4.24 5.44
CA LEU A 190 3.43 -4.87 5.43
C LEU A 190 3.14 -5.42 4.03
N THR A 191 3.19 -6.74 3.85
CA THR A 191 2.82 -7.39 2.58
C THR A 191 1.31 -7.35 2.32
N GLY A 192 0.85 -7.59 1.09
CA GLY A 192 -0.58 -7.68 0.75
C GLY A 192 -1.39 -8.62 1.67
N PRO A 193 -0.95 -9.88 1.91
CA PRO A 193 -1.62 -10.77 2.86
C PRO A 193 -1.61 -10.25 4.31
N GLU A 194 -0.52 -9.61 4.74
CA GLU A 194 -0.43 -9.02 6.08
C GLU A 194 -1.37 -7.82 6.24
N LEU A 195 -1.59 -7.01 5.20
CA LEU A 195 -2.59 -5.95 5.21
C LEU A 195 -3.99 -6.52 5.52
N GLY A 196 -4.37 -7.65 4.89
CA GLY A 196 -5.62 -8.34 5.23
C GLY A 196 -5.70 -8.71 6.71
N GLN A 197 -4.65 -9.32 7.26
CA GLN A 197 -4.61 -9.69 8.69
C GLN A 197 -4.60 -8.48 9.63
N VAL A 198 -3.91 -7.40 9.27
CA VAL A 198 -3.93 -6.12 9.99
C VAL A 198 -5.36 -5.62 10.08
N PHE A 199 -6.04 -5.41 8.96
CA PHE A 199 -7.36 -4.80 8.97
C PHE A 199 -8.44 -5.70 9.57
N SER A 200 -8.27 -7.03 9.49
CA SER A 200 -9.09 -7.97 10.27
C SER A 200 -9.04 -7.66 11.77
N ASN A 201 -7.83 -7.49 12.31
CA ASN A 201 -7.61 -7.21 13.72
C ASN A 201 -8.00 -5.78 14.10
N VAL A 202 -7.67 -4.79 13.26
CA VAL A 202 -8.03 -3.38 13.47
C VAL A 202 -9.54 -3.23 13.56
N VAL A 203 -10.27 -3.77 12.57
CA VAL A 203 -11.73 -3.78 12.61
C VAL A 203 -12.25 -4.50 13.84
N SER A 204 -11.73 -5.69 14.19
CA SER A 204 -12.21 -6.41 15.38
C SER A 204 -12.05 -5.65 16.69
N ARG A 205 -11.03 -4.78 16.79
CA ARG A 205 -10.77 -3.97 17.99
C ARG A 205 -11.65 -2.72 18.04
N ILE A 206 -11.85 -2.06 16.92
CA ILE A 206 -12.76 -0.91 16.81
C ILE A 206 -14.23 -1.34 16.89
N ALA A 207 -14.57 -2.56 16.44
CA ALA A 207 -15.90 -3.15 16.46
C ALA A 207 -16.48 -3.43 17.85
N GLN A 208 -15.76 -3.12 18.94
CA GLN A 208 -16.32 -3.16 20.28
C GLN A 208 -17.37 -2.05 20.51
N GLU A 209 -17.45 -1.05 19.62
CA GLU A 209 -18.46 0.00 19.62
C GLU A 209 -19.26 0.03 18.30
N GLU A 210 -20.27 -0.84 18.15
CA GLU A 210 -21.31 -0.85 17.09
C GLU A 210 -20.89 -0.74 15.59
N LYS A 211 -19.59 -0.66 15.29
CA LYS A 211 -19.05 -0.37 13.96
C LYS A 211 -18.04 -1.43 13.56
N ASP A 212 -18.48 -2.35 12.71
CA ASP A 212 -17.73 -3.52 12.25
C ASP A 212 -16.89 -3.24 10.99
N TYR A 213 -16.50 -1.99 10.74
CA TYR A 213 -15.79 -1.58 9.53
C TYR A 213 -14.90 -0.34 9.73
N ILE A 214 -13.89 -0.19 8.88
CA ILE A 214 -13.13 1.06 8.70
C ILE A 214 -13.70 1.82 7.49
N ASP A 215 -13.94 3.12 7.65
CA ASP A 215 -14.51 3.96 6.59
C ASP A 215 -13.51 4.16 5.45
N VAL A 216 -12.29 4.60 5.77
CA VAL A 216 -11.29 4.96 4.77
C VAL A 216 -9.90 4.46 5.17
N VAL A 217 -9.22 3.80 4.24
CA VAL A 217 -7.77 3.56 4.30
C VAL A 217 -7.11 4.37 3.20
N GLY A 218 -6.16 5.22 3.57
CA GLY A 218 -5.32 5.97 2.64
C GLY A 218 -3.93 5.36 2.55
N PHE A 219 -3.43 5.21 1.34
CA PHE A 219 -2.02 4.91 1.09
C PHE A 219 -1.38 6.14 0.48
N ASP A 220 -0.63 6.87 1.28
CA ASP A 220 0.32 7.88 0.81
C ASP A 220 1.63 7.15 0.47
N ALA A 221 1.52 6.33 -0.58
CA ALA A 221 2.50 5.33 -0.92
C ALA A 221 2.35 4.86 -2.37
N CYS A 222 3.49 4.64 -3.02
CA CYS A 222 3.58 4.21 -4.41
C CYS A 222 2.82 2.89 -4.67
N LEU A 223 2.17 2.80 -5.83
CA LEU A 223 1.67 1.55 -6.39
C LEU A 223 0.60 0.85 -5.53
N MET A 224 -0.13 1.53 -4.64
CA MET A 224 -1.05 0.89 -3.70
C MET A 224 -2.48 0.69 -4.19
N SER A 225 -2.87 1.23 -5.35
CA SER A 225 -4.17 0.94 -5.98
C SER A 225 -4.16 -0.35 -6.81
N MET A 226 -3.92 -1.46 -6.12
CA MET A 226 -3.82 -2.80 -6.70
C MET A 226 -5.04 -3.65 -6.35
N TYR A 227 -5.61 -4.31 -7.36
CA TYR A 227 -6.83 -5.13 -7.23
C TYR A 227 -6.77 -6.10 -6.05
N SER A 228 -5.68 -6.84 -5.91
CA SER A 228 -5.53 -7.80 -4.81
C SER A 228 -5.41 -7.15 -3.44
N ASN A 229 -4.74 -5.99 -3.31
CA ASN A 229 -4.70 -5.25 -2.04
C ASN A 229 -6.12 -4.84 -1.64
N HIS A 230 -6.91 -4.35 -2.59
CA HIS A 230 -8.30 -3.97 -2.37
C HIS A 230 -9.19 -5.16 -1.97
N VAL A 231 -9.00 -6.34 -2.57
CA VAL A 231 -9.68 -7.58 -2.17
C VAL A 231 -9.36 -7.95 -0.72
N GLN A 232 -8.08 -7.87 -0.30
CA GLN A 232 -7.68 -8.18 1.08
C GLN A 232 -8.30 -7.23 2.10
N LEU A 233 -8.35 -5.94 1.78
CA LEU A 233 -8.95 -4.92 2.65
C LEU A 233 -10.47 -5.06 2.70
N GLY A 234 -11.11 -5.32 1.56
CA GLY A 234 -12.56 -5.49 1.46
C GLY A 234 -13.12 -6.66 2.25
N LYS A 235 -12.45 -7.81 2.20
CA LYS A 235 -12.78 -9.00 3.02
C LYS A 235 -12.70 -8.76 4.53
N ASN A 236 -12.01 -7.69 4.93
CA ASN A 236 -11.83 -7.31 6.32
C ASN A 236 -12.55 -6.00 6.63
N ASN A 237 -13.69 -5.76 5.97
CA ASN A 237 -14.60 -4.65 6.22
C ASN A 237 -13.93 -3.26 6.16
N VAL A 238 -13.02 -3.02 5.22
CA VAL A 238 -12.67 -1.66 4.80
C VAL A 238 -13.64 -1.24 3.71
N ARG A 239 -14.23 -0.04 3.81
CA ARG A 239 -15.25 0.44 2.85
C ARG A 239 -14.68 1.18 1.67
N ALA A 240 -13.74 2.08 1.90
CA ALA A 240 -13.06 2.81 0.86
C ALA A 240 -11.55 2.79 1.04
N VAL A 241 -10.84 2.68 -0.07
CA VAL A 241 -9.38 2.76 -0.13
C VAL A 241 -9.00 3.89 -1.08
N ILE A 242 -8.01 4.69 -0.72
CA ILE A 242 -7.45 5.73 -1.57
C ILE A 242 -5.98 5.43 -1.80
N GLY A 243 -5.53 5.43 -3.05
CA GLY A 243 -4.13 5.21 -3.39
C GLY A 243 -3.82 5.38 -4.87
N SER A 244 -2.54 5.41 -5.21
CA SER A 244 -2.02 5.56 -6.57
C SER A 244 -1.79 4.22 -7.27
N GLN A 245 -2.02 4.17 -8.58
CA GLN A 245 -1.58 3.06 -9.44
C GLN A 245 -0.10 3.18 -9.83
N GLU A 246 0.43 4.41 -9.81
CA GLU A 246 1.79 4.80 -10.17
C GLU A 246 2.63 5.10 -8.90
N LEU A 247 3.92 5.36 -9.08
CA LEU A 247 4.75 6.02 -8.08
C LEU A 247 4.14 7.37 -7.65
N GLU A 248 4.26 7.71 -6.37
CA GLU A 248 3.86 9.00 -5.82
C GLU A 248 5.10 9.89 -5.60
N PRO A 249 4.98 11.22 -5.77
CA PRO A 249 6.04 12.15 -5.42
C PRO A 249 6.39 12.09 -3.93
N GLY A 250 7.65 12.37 -3.57
CA GLY A 250 8.12 12.28 -2.18
C GLY A 250 7.40 13.22 -1.21
N ASN A 251 6.84 14.34 -1.69
CA ASN A 251 6.03 15.26 -0.87
C ASN A 251 4.67 14.67 -0.45
N GLY A 252 4.28 13.50 -0.96
CA GLY A 252 3.08 12.80 -0.51
C GLY A 252 1.77 13.56 -0.74
N TRP A 253 0.82 13.39 0.17
CA TRP A 253 -0.49 14.03 0.09
C TRP A 253 -0.49 15.46 0.65
N PRO A 254 -1.31 16.39 0.11
CA PRO A 254 -1.44 17.74 0.67
C PRO A 254 -2.29 17.72 1.97
N TYR A 255 -1.71 17.22 3.06
CA TYR A 255 -2.40 16.92 4.32
C TYR A 255 -3.15 18.12 4.88
N HIS A 256 -2.53 19.30 4.88
CA HIS A 256 -3.15 20.52 5.38
C HIS A 256 -4.46 20.85 4.63
N THR A 257 -4.50 20.65 3.31
CA THR A 257 -5.68 20.95 2.50
C THR A 257 -6.76 19.89 2.66
N ILE A 258 -6.38 18.60 2.67
CA ILE A 258 -7.31 17.49 2.90
C ILE A 258 -7.95 17.60 4.29
N MET A 259 -7.14 17.78 5.33
CA MET A 259 -7.62 17.85 6.71
C MET A 259 -8.43 19.13 6.96
N TYR A 260 -8.11 20.25 6.28
CA TYR A 260 -8.92 21.46 6.38
C TYR A 260 -10.36 21.22 5.90
N VAL A 261 -10.53 20.51 4.79
CA VAL A 261 -11.86 20.17 4.28
C VAL A 261 -12.58 19.24 5.24
N LEU A 262 -11.92 18.20 5.76
CA LEU A 262 -12.53 17.29 6.74
C LEU A 262 -12.97 18.04 8.00
N LYS A 263 -12.08 18.84 8.59
CA LYS A 263 -12.35 19.69 9.76
C LYS A 263 -13.56 20.59 9.55
N ARG A 264 -13.66 21.24 8.39
CA ARG A 264 -14.81 22.11 8.08
C ARG A 264 -16.12 21.32 8.14
N TYR A 265 -16.16 20.11 7.60
CA TYR A 265 -17.37 19.29 7.59
C TYR A 265 -17.76 18.80 8.97
N THR A 266 -16.77 18.36 9.78
CA THR A 266 -17.02 17.90 11.14
C THR A 266 -17.47 19.04 12.07
N ASP A 267 -16.84 20.23 11.96
CA ASP A 267 -17.25 21.41 12.74
C ASP A 267 -18.64 21.94 12.34
N GLU A 268 -19.03 21.81 11.07
CA GLU A 268 -20.36 22.13 10.57
C GLU A 268 -21.41 21.03 10.87
N ASN A 269 -21.02 19.94 11.56
CA ASN A 269 -21.86 18.74 11.82
C ASN A 269 -22.48 18.15 10.55
N ARG A 270 -21.71 18.14 9.44
CA ARG A 270 -22.15 17.61 8.15
C ARG A 270 -21.63 16.18 8.00
N THR A 271 -22.51 15.28 7.61
CA THR A 271 -22.12 13.91 7.25
C THR A 271 -21.36 13.93 5.92
N LEU A 272 -20.24 13.20 5.89
CA LEU A 272 -19.43 13.01 4.69
C LEU A 272 -19.43 11.52 4.34
N SER A 273 -19.88 11.17 3.14
CA SER A 273 -19.78 9.79 2.65
C SER A 273 -18.35 9.47 2.25
N GLU A 274 -17.97 8.20 2.36
CA GLU A 274 -16.66 7.67 1.97
C GLU A 274 -16.37 8.00 0.49
N ALA A 275 -17.37 7.88 -0.38
CA ALA A 275 -17.28 8.21 -1.81
C ALA A 275 -16.98 9.69 -2.07
N THR A 276 -17.68 10.60 -1.36
CA THR A 276 -17.46 12.04 -1.51
C THR A 276 -16.09 12.44 -0.97
N PHE A 277 -15.70 11.86 0.16
CA PHE A 277 -14.39 12.15 0.75
C PHE A 277 -13.25 11.68 -0.17
N ALA A 278 -13.35 10.46 -0.71
CA ALA A 278 -12.37 9.93 -1.64
C ALA A 278 -12.24 10.79 -2.91
N ASP A 279 -13.35 11.24 -3.50
CA ASP A 279 -13.31 12.16 -4.65
C ASP A 279 -12.61 13.49 -4.33
N TRP A 280 -12.78 14.03 -3.12
CA TRP A 280 -12.06 15.24 -2.72
C TRP A 280 -10.57 15.02 -2.50
N VAL A 281 -10.19 13.96 -1.80
CA VAL A 281 -8.76 13.63 -1.63
C VAL A 281 -8.09 13.50 -2.99
N VAL A 282 -8.70 12.75 -3.91
CA VAL A 282 -8.22 12.59 -5.29
C VAL A 282 -8.13 13.92 -6.03
N ARG A 283 -9.10 14.83 -5.90
CA ARG A 283 -9.03 16.16 -6.54
C ARG A 283 -7.92 17.03 -5.96
N LEU A 284 -7.86 17.13 -4.64
CA LEU A 284 -6.90 18.00 -3.94
C LEU A 284 -5.46 17.56 -4.18
N TYR A 285 -5.22 16.25 -4.25
CA TYR A 285 -3.93 15.70 -4.64
C TYR A 285 -3.57 16.05 -6.09
N MET A 286 -4.51 15.95 -7.02
CA MET A 286 -4.23 16.32 -8.42
C MET A 286 -3.93 17.80 -8.56
N ASP A 287 -4.67 18.65 -7.83
CA ASP A 287 -4.43 20.09 -7.81
C ASP A 287 -3.04 20.44 -7.22
N SER A 288 -2.46 19.60 -6.35
CA SER A 288 -1.11 19.81 -5.81
C SER A 288 0.03 19.38 -6.73
N TYR A 289 -0.26 18.64 -7.80
CA TYR A 289 0.73 18.05 -8.72
C TYR A 289 0.45 18.37 -10.20
N GLU A 290 -0.08 19.56 -10.48
CA GLU A 290 -0.36 19.99 -11.85
C GLU A 290 0.90 19.94 -12.72
N GLY A 291 0.86 19.12 -13.77
CA GLY A 291 1.94 18.96 -14.75
C GLY A 291 2.90 17.80 -14.49
N ASP A 292 2.78 17.09 -13.36
CA ASP A 292 3.50 15.85 -13.09
C ASP A 292 2.76 14.63 -13.66
N ASP A 293 3.47 13.51 -13.83
CA ASP A 293 2.87 12.22 -14.18
C ASP A 293 2.45 11.49 -12.88
N VAL A 294 1.20 11.71 -12.43
CA VAL A 294 0.68 11.15 -11.17
C VAL A 294 -0.70 10.53 -11.33
N THR A 295 -1.04 9.60 -10.43
CA THR A 295 -2.38 8.98 -10.38
C THR A 295 -2.88 8.95 -8.95
N LEU A 296 -4.18 9.08 -8.74
CA LEU A 296 -4.82 8.78 -7.45
C LEU A 296 -6.26 8.35 -7.68
N SER A 297 -6.68 7.36 -6.93
CA SER A 297 -7.98 6.75 -7.07
C SER A 297 -8.61 6.48 -5.71
N GLY A 298 -9.93 6.60 -5.66
CA GLY A 298 -10.76 6.13 -4.56
C GLY A 298 -11.50 4.87 -4.99
N ILE A 299 -11.40 3.81 -4.22
CA ILE A 299 -11.92 2.48 -4.53
C ILE A 299 -12.93 2.06 -3.46
N ASN A 300 -14.11 1.62 -3.88
CA ASN A 300 -15.10 0.99 -3.03
C ASN A 300 -14.73 -0.48 -2.85
N THR A 301 -14.32 -0.84 -1.65
CA THR A 301 -13.81 -2.17 -1.32
C THR A 301 -14.86 -3.09 -0.71
N THR A 302 -16.15 -2.78 -0.83
CA THR A 302 -17.20 -3.71 -0.37
C THR A 302 -17.00 -5.12 -0.93
N GLU A 303 -16.91 -6.12 -0.04
CA GLU A 303 -16.60 -7.51 -0.39
C GLU A 303 -17.47 -8.02 -1.54
N ARG A 304 -18.80 -7.82 -1.44
CA ARG A 304 -19.76 -8.21 -2.48
C ARG A 304 -19.45 -7.61 -3.86
N GLY A 305 -18.95 -6.37 -3.91
CA GLY A 305 -18.59 -5.72 -5.16
C GLY A 305 -17.39 -6.42 -5.81
N PHE A 306 -16.35 -6.69 -5.02
CA PHE A 306 -15.15 -7.38 -5.49
C PHE A 306 -15.39 -8.86 -5.79
N ASP A 307 -16.27 -9.56 -5.07
CA ASP A 307 -16.69 -10.92 -5.40
C ASP A 307 -17.32 -10.97 -6.80
N ALA A 308 -18.21 -10.03 -7.11
CA ALA A 308 -18.87 -9.95 -8.41
C ALA A 308 -17.90 -9.65 -9.56
N VAL A 309 -16.87 -8.84 -9.33
CA VAL A 309 -15.82 -8.59 -10.33
C VAL A 309 -14.88 -9.78 -10.47
N THR A 310 -14.50 -10.41 -9.35
CA THR A 310 -13.63 -11.59 -9.34
C THR A 310 -14.28 -12.75 -10.08
N GLU A 311 -15.58 -12.97 -9.91
CA GLU A 311 -16.33 -13.97 -10.69
C GLU A 311 -16.20 -13.76 -12.21
N LYS A 312 -16.20 -12.51 -12.67
CA LYS A 312 -16.02 -12.19 -14.10
C LYS A 312 -14.57 -12.34 -14.56
N ILE A 313 -13.61 -11.96 -13.73
CA ILE A 313 -12.19 -12.20 -14.00
C ILE A 313 -11.94 -13.70 -14.11
N ASP A 314 -12.51 -14.51 -13.23
CA ASP A 314 -12.35 -15.97 -13.24
C ASP A 314 -12.96 -16.59 -14.48
N ALA A 315 -14.15 -16.16 -14.90
CA ALA A 315 -14.77 -16.60 -16.15
C ALA A 315 -13.91 -16.27 -17.39
N LEU A 316 -13.31 -15.08 -17.43
CA LEU A 316 -12.37 -14.70 -18.48
C LEU A 316 -11.10 -15.58 -18.43
N CYS A 317 -10.56 -15.83 -17.23
CA CYS A 317 -9.39 -16.69 -17.04
C CYS A 317 -9.63 -18.09 -17.60
N GLU A 318 -10.80 -18.70 -17.33
CA GLU A 318 -11.17 -20.02 -17.84
C GLU A 318 -11.11 -20.10 -19.38
N LEU A 319 -11.63 -19.08 -20.06
CA LEU A 319 -11.60 -19.02 -21.52
C LEU A 319 -10.19 -18.83 -22.05
N LEU A 320 -9.40 -17.98 -21.40
CA LEU A 320 -8.02 -17.71 -21.81
C LEU A 320 -7.15 -18.96 -21.67
N VAL A 321 -7.22 -19.71 -20.57
CA VAL A 321 -6.35 -20.87 -20.32
C VAL A 321 -6.66 -22.08 -21.21
N ALA A 322 -7.81 -22.09 -21.88
CA ALA A 322 -8.26 -23.19 -22.74
C ALA A 322 -7.37 -23.42 -23.97
N ASP A 323 -6.65 -22.39 -24.44
CA ASP A 323 -5.74 -22.47 -25.59
C ASP A 323 -4.40 -21.78 -25.27
N ASP A 324 -3.29 -22.41 -25.67
CA ASP A 324 -1.94 -21.84 -25.53
C ASP A 324 -1.81 -20.55 -26.37
N ASP A 325 -2.44 -20.49 -27.55
CA ASP A 325 -2.33 -19.33 -28.46
C ASP A 325 -2.99 -18.07 -27.86
N ASN A 326 -3.95 -18.23 -26.96
CA ASN A 326 -4.54 -17.11 -26.22
C ASN A 326 -3.50 -16.38 -25.36
N MET A 327 -2.48 -17.06 -24.83
CA MET A 327 -1.48 -16.40 -23.99
C MET A 327 -0.61 -15.42 -24.79
N LEU A 328 -0.35 -15.69 -26.07
CA LEU A 328 0.40 -14.77 -26.96
C LEU A 328 -0.41 -13.53 -27.30
N LYS A 329 -1.71 -13.71 -27.57
CA LYS A 329 -2.64 -12.60 -27.76
C LYS A 329 -2.81 -11.76 -26.49
N LEU A 330 -3.01 -12.41 -25.34
CA LEU A 330 -3.06 -11.75 -24.04
C LEU A 330 -1.77 -10.96 -23.76
N HIS A 331 -0.60 -11.52 -24.08
CA HIS A 331 0.67 -10.79 -23.98
C HIS A 331 0.69 -9.53 -24.85
N THR A 332 0.17 -9.62 -26.08
CA THR A 332 0.06 -8.48 -26.99
C THR A 332 -0.85 -7.39 -26.42
N ALA A 333 -2.03 -7.77 -25.93
CA ALA A 333 -2.94 -6.85 -25.24
C ALA A 333 -2.26 -6.18 -24.02
N ALA A 334 -1.58 -6.95 -23.16
CA ALA A 334 -0.92 -6.44 -21.96
C ALA A 334 0.27 -5.51 -22.25
N LYS A 335 1.00 -5.71 -23.37
CA LYS A 335 2.09 -4.81 -23.80
C LYS A 335 1.58 -3.42 -24.16
N GLU A 336 0.40 -3.34 -24.78
CA GLU A 336 -0.26 -2.12 -25.23
C GLU A 336 -1.15 -1.47 -24.16
N THR A 337 -1.18 -2.05 -22.96
CA THR A 337 -1.92 -1.53 -21.81
C THR A 337 -1.10 -0.49 -21.06
N GLN A 338 -1.77 0.48 -20.40
CA GLN A 338 -1.15 1.33 -19.38
C GLN A 338 -0.44 0.48 -18.31
N ARG A 339 0.80 0.83 -17.99
CA ARG A 339 1.69 0.02 -17.14
C ARG A 339 2.29 0.84 -16.01
N TYR A 340 2.55 0.14 -14.92
CA TYR A 340 3.22 0.66 -13.73
C TYR A 340 4.25 -0.35 -13.27
N HIS A 341 5.34 0.12 -12.69
CA HIS A 341 6.36 -0.76 -12.16
C HIS A 341 7.12 -0.09 -11.02
N SER A 342 7.60 -0.87 -10.07
CA SER A 342 8.59 -0.38 -9.13
C SER A 342 9.92 -0.12 -9.84
N GLY A 343 10.56 0.99 -9.50
CA GLY A 343 11.94 1.24 -9.88
C GLY A 343 12.90 0.39 -9.03
N SER A 344 14.14 0.22 -9.51
CA SER A 344 15.21 -0.51 -8.79
C SER A 344 15.63 0.10 -7.45
N ASN A 345 15.07 1.25 -7.06
CA ASN A 345 15.47 1.99 -5.86
C ASN A 345 14.77 1.48 -4.58
N ALA A 346 13.75 0.61 -4.68
CA ALA A 346 12.99 0.08 -3.55
C ALA A 346 13.41 -1.35 -3.14
N GLY A 347 14.72 -1.64 -3.12
CA GLY A 347 15.30 -2.82 -2.46
C GLY A 347 14.93 -4.24 -2.97
N GLY A 348 13.92 -4.40 -3.82
CA GLY A 348 13.32 -5.70 -4.11
C GLY A 348 12.84 -5.90 -5.56
N SER A 349 12.46 -7.16 -5.85
CA SER A 349 12.07 -7.69 -7.17
C SER A 349 11.15 -6.77 -7.98
N PHE A 350 11.38 -6.63 -9.29
CA PHE A 350 10.51 -5.87 -10.20
C PHE A 350 9.12 -6.52 -10.29
N ALA A 351 8.11 -5.87 -9.73
CA ALA A 351 6.72 -6.18 -10.03
C ALA A 351 6.21 -5.27 -11.16
N TYR A 352 5.43 -5.85 -12.07
CA TYR A 352 4.73 -5.13 -13.12
C TYR A 352 3.24 -5.19 -12.87
N TYR A 353 2.62 -4.05 -13.07
CA TYR A 353 1.19 -3.88 -12.96
C TYR A 353 0.68 -3.27 -14.26
N VAL A 354 -0.55 -3.63 -14.62
CA VAL A 354 -1.26 -3.06 -15.77
C VAL A 354 -2.59 -2.51 -15.28
N ASP A 355 -3.06 -1.43 -15.89
CA ASP A 355 -4.40 -0.92 -15.61
C ASP A 355 -5.45 -1.97 -15.99
N LEU A 356 -6.31 -2.36 -15.05
CA LEU A 356 -7.24 -3.47 -15.25
C LEU A 356 -8.29 -3.14 -16.31
N ILE A 357 -8.81 -1.92 -16.32
CA ILE A 357 -9.88 -1.52 -17.23
C ILE A 357 -9.32 -1.32 -18.63
N ASP A 358 -8.12 -0.75 -18.77
CA ASP A 358 -7.44 -0.64 -20.05
C ASP A 358 -7.04 -2.02 -20.57
N LEU A 359 -6.53 -2.94 -19.73
CA LEU A 359 -6.25 -4.32 -20.12
C LEU A 359 -7.48 -4.98 -20.72
N MET A 360 -8.64 -4.84 -20.09
CA MET A 360 -9.89 -5.40 -20.62
C MET A 360 -10.22 -4.80 -21.99
N LYS A 361 -10.07 -3.48 -22.20
CA LYS A 361 -10.27 -2.85 -23.53
C LYS A 361 -9.29 -3.39 -24.58
N LYS A 362 -8.03 -3.68 -24.20
CA LYS A 362 -7.04 -4.28 -25.11
C LYS A 362 -7.38 -5.73 -25.43
N ILE A 363 -7.87 -6.51 -24.47
CA ILE A 363 -8.37 -7.88 -24.70
C ILE A 363 -9.59 -7.85 -25.63
N GLU A 364 -10.55 -6.95 -25.40
CA GLU A 364 -11.71 -6.75 -26.29
C GLU A 364 -11.28 -6.44 -27.75
N SER A 365 -10.12 -5.81 -27.95
CA SER A 365 -9.62 -5.45 -29.28
C SER A 365 -8.79 -6.56 -29.94
N GLU A 366 -8.14 -7.42 -29.15
CA GLU A 366 -7.23 -8.47 -29.61
C GLU A 366 -7.94 -9.83 -29.84
N PHE A 367 -9.09 -10.01 -29.19
CA PHE A 367 -9.91 -11.22 -29.25
C PHE A 367 -11.27 -10.96 -29.87
N ASP A 368 -11.94 -12.04 -30.28
CA ASP A 368 -13.32 -12.04 -30.79
C ASP A 368 -14.17 -13.02 -29.97
N GLY A 369 -15.50 -12.89 -30.04
CA GLY A 369 -16.45 -13.83 -29.42
C GLY A 369 -16.36 -13.86 -27.90
N ASP A 370 -16.49 -15.06 -27.31
CA ASP A 370 -16.68 -15.25 -25.87
C ASP A 370 -15.58 -14.60 -25.00
N ILE A 371 -14.32 -14.52 -25.48
CA ILE A 371 -13.22 -13.88 -24.73
C ILE A 371 -13.39 -12.35 -24.70
N ALA A 372 -13.75 -11.75 -25.82
CA ALA A 372 -14.02 -10.31 -25.89
C ALA A 372 -15.24 -9.95 -25.03
N ASP A 373 -16.30 -10.75 -25.11
CA ASP A 373 -17.51 -10.58 -24.30
C ASP A 373 -17.20 -10.72 -22.80
N ALA A 374 -16.39 -11.70 -22.40
CA ALA A 374 -15.97 -11.88 -21.01
C ALA A 374 -15.13 -10.72 -20.48
N ALA A 375 -14.26 -10.12 -21.30
CA ALA A 375 -13.51 -8.92 -20.92
C ALA A 375 -14.43 -7.70 -20.73
N ALA A 376 -15.43 -7.53 -21.61
CA ALA A 376 -16.45 -6.49 -21.47
C ALA A 376 -17.32 -6.70 -20.21
N ASP A 377 -17.60 -7.95 -19.84
CA ASP A 377 -18.31 -8.32 -18.61
C ASP A 377 -17.55 -7.91 -17.35
N VAL A 378 -16.21 -8.05 -17.32
CA VAL A 378 -15.37 -7.56 -16.20
C VAL A 378 -15.55 -6.06 -16.01
N ARG A 379 -15.44 -5.27 -17.09
CA ARG A 379 -15.62 -3.81 -17.01
C ARG A 379 -17.05 -3.45 -16.57
N SER A 380 -18.04 -4.17 -17.08
CA SER A 380 -19.44 -3.99 -16.71
C SER A 380 -19.69 -4.28 -15.23
N ALA A 381 -19.04 -5.31 -14.66
CA ALA A 381 -19.10 -5.62 -13.24
C ALA A 381 -18.45 -4.53 -12.37
N ILE A 382 -17.32 -3.98 -12.79
CA ILE A 382 -16.66 -2.85 -12.11
C ILE A 382 -17.61 -1.65 -12.02
N VAL A 383 -18.28 -1.30 -13.11
CA VAL A 383 -19.25 -0.19 -13.15
C VAL A 383 -20.49 -0.50 -12.32
N ALA A 384 -21.09 -1.68 -12.50
CA ALA A 384 -22.33 -2.06 -11.81
C ALA A 384 -22.19 -2.09 -10.28
N ASN A 385 -20.99 -2.42 -9.80
CA ASN A 385 -20.69 -2.47 -8.36
C ASN A 385 -20.04 -1.19 -7.81
N HIS A 386 -19.91 -0.14 -8.63
CA HIS A 386 -19.34 1.15 -8.24
C HIS A 386 -17.95 1.00 -7.59
N ILE A 387 -17.10 0.15 -8.17
CA ILE A 387 -15.76 -0.13 -7.63
C ILE A 387 -14.89 1.12 -7.64
N ILE A 388 -14.96 1.93 -8.70
CA ILE A 388 -14.23 3.20 -8.78
C ILE A 388 -15.12 4.32 -8.22
N LEU A 389 -14.77 4.85 -7.03
CA LEU A 389 -15.42 6.01 -6.42
C LEU A 389 -14.92 7.30 -7.06
N ALA A 390 -13.62 7.36 -7.32
CA ALA A 390 -12.95 8.47 -7.99
C ALA A 390 -11.69 7.95 -8.69
N ASN A 391 -11.35 8.55 -9.82
CA ASN A 391 -10.09 8.29 -10.51
C ASN A 391 -9.64 9.57 -11.21
N ARG A 392 -8.37 9.92 -11.05
CA ARG A 392 -7.71 10.97 -11.81
C ARG A 392 -6.28 10.55 -12.12
N SER A 393 -5.81 10.98 -13.28
CA SER A 393 -4.41 10.93 -13.66
C SER A 393 -4.04 12.23 -14.36
N GLU A 394 -2.84 12.71 -14.09
CA GLU A 394 -2.23 13.86 -14.74
C GLU A 394 -0.97 13.39 -15.48
N GLY A 395 -0.67 14.02 -16.62
CA GLY A 395 0.51 13.68 -17.43
C GLY A 395 0.30 12.57 -18.46
N ASN A 396 1.11 12.60 -19.52
CA ASN A 396 0.95 11.73 -20.68
C ASN A 396 1.38 10.29 -20.41
N ARG A 397 2.24 10.03 -19.42
CA ARG A 397 2.75 8.67 -19.15
C ARG A 397 1.72 7.78 -18.46
N VAL A 398 0.70 8.39 -17.86
CA VAL A 398 -0.35 7.73 -17.09
C VAL A 398 -1.76 8.10 -17.58
N ALA A 399 -1.87 8.65 -18.80
CA ALA A 399 -3.12 9.16 -19.38
C ALA A 399 -4.21 8.08 -19.53
N ASP A 400 -3.82 6.81 -19.68
CA ASP A 400 -4.74 5.69 -19.85
C ASP A 400 -5.08 4.98 -18.51
N SER A 401 -4.76 5.62 -17.37
CA SER A 401 -5.08 5.10 -16.02
C SER A 401 -6.56 5.27 -15.67
N ASN A 402 -7.21 4.19 -15.23
CA ASN A 402 -8.64 4.11 -14.94
C ASN A 402 -8.95 3.80 -13.45
N GLY A 403 -7.94 3.85 -12.58
CA GLY A 403 -8.10 3.87 -11.13
C GLY A 403 -7.69 2.58 -10.42
N ILE A 404 -7.59 1.45 -11.11
CA ILE A 404 -7.26 0.17 -10.48
C ILE A 404 -6.33 -0.65 -11.36
N ALA A 405 -5.19 -1.06 -10.80
CA ALA A 405 -4.21 -1.87 -11.49
C ALA A 405 -4.23 -3.33 -10.99
N ILE A 406 -3.76 -4.26 -11.82
CA ILE A 406 -3.60 -5.67 -11.48
C ILE A 406 -2.18 -6.11 -11.83
N TYR A 407 -1.64 -7.05 -11.06
CA TYR A 407 -0.35 -7.64 -11.37
C TYR A 407 -0.39 -8.35 -12.73
N PHE A 408 0.63 -8.11 -13.55
CA PHE A 408 0.79 -8.84 -14.80
C PHE A 408 2.27 -8.99 -15.15
N PRO A 409 2.78 -10.22 -15.35
CA PRO A 409 4.19 -10.45 -15.59
C PRO A 409 4.55 -10.14 -17.04
N LEU A 410 5.13 -8.96 -17.27
CA LEU A 410 5.60 -8.54 -18.58
C LEU A 410 7.06 -8.94 -18.82
N TYR A 411 7.27 -9.68 -19.91
CA TYR A 411 8.59 -10.12 -20.37
C TYR A 411 9.38 -8.92 -20.99
N ARG A 412 10.62 -8.65 -20.56
CA ARG A 412 11.57 -7.67 -21.15
C ARG A 412 12.93 -8.26 -21.59
N ARG A 413 13.53 -7.75 -22.68
CA ARG A 413 14.92 -8.06 -23.12
C ARG A 413 15.98 -7.53 -22.14
N LYS A 414 17.09 -8.28 -21.94
CA LYS A 414 18.31 -7.79 -21.26
C LYS A 414 19.61 -8.09 -22.03
N ARG A 415 20.10 -7.13 -22.84
CA ARG A 415 21.53 -6.69 -22.87
C ARG A 415 22.68 -7.68 -22.50
N THR A 416 23.34 -8.42 -23.41
CA THR A 416 24.63 -9.11 -23.21
C THR A 416 25.52 -8.92 -24.44
N GLU A 417 26.84 -8.99 -24.24
CA GLU A 417 27.89 -8.66 -25.24
C GLU A 417 27.96 -9.61 -26.45
N GLU A 418 27.32 -10.79 -26.40
CA GLU A 418 27.53 -11.87 -27.37
C GLU A 418 26.32 -12.20 -28.28
N GLY A 419 25.19 -11.48 -28.13
CA GLY A 419 24.06 -11.56 -29.08
C GLY A 419 22.95 -12.57 -28.73
N ALA A 420 21.71 -12.07 -28.84
CA ALA A 420 20.38 -12.69 -28.72
C ALA A 420 19.93 -13.26 -27.34
N TYR A 421 18.72 -12.84 -26.91
CA TYR A 421 18.13 -13.06 -25.58
C TYR A 421 17.20 -14.25 -25.48
N LEU A 422 17.07 -14.78 -24.26
CA LEU A 422 15.83 -15.34 -23.73
C LEU A 422 15.35 -14.38 -22.65
N VAL A 423 14.13 -13.88 -22.76
CA VAL A 423 13.45 -13.29 -21.61
C VAL A 423 12.88 -14.42 -20.77
N ARG A 424 13.45 -14.61 -19.59
CA ARG A 424 12.90 -15.49 -18.56
C ARG A 424 12.31 -14.61 -17.46
N PRO A 425 11.31 -15.10 -16.69
CA PRO A 425 10.86 -14.43 -15.47
C PRO A 425 12.06 -13.85 -14.73
N TYR A 426 12.01 -12.57 -14.35
CA TYR A 426 13.14 -11.87 -13.75
C TYR A 426 13.71 -12.75 -12.65
N ILE A 427 14.99 -13.08 -12.75
CA ILE A 427 15.69 -13.69 -11.65
C ILE A 427 15.91 -12.55 -10.66
N SER A 428 15.05 -12.43 -9.65
CA SER A 428 15.38 -11.58 -8.53
C SER A 428 16.51 -12.26 -7.77
N ALA A 429 17.51 -11.47 -7.41
CA ALA A 429 18.57 -11.90 -6.54
C ALA A 429 18.02 -11.99 -5.10
N GLU A 430 17.18 -12.98 -4.80
CA GLU A 430 16.90 -13.35 -3.42
C GLU A 430 17.92 -14.42 -2.97
N TYR A 431 18.69 -14.11 -1.92
CA TYR A 431 19.84 -14.92 -1.47
C TYR A 431 19.40 -16.16 -0.68
N ASN A 432 19.07 -17.23 -1.40
CA ASN A 432 19.63 -18.59 -1.21
C ASN A 432 19.34 -19.50 -2.41
N GLY A 433 19.18 -18.88 -3.58
CA GLY A 433 18.67 -19.50 -4.78
C GLY A 433 17.88 -18.44 -5.55
N TYR A 434 18.35 -18.13 -6.75
CA TYR A 434 17.64 -17.30 -7.71
C TYR A 434 16.16 -17.68 -7.76
N LYS A 435 15.28 -16.79 -7.29
CA LYS A 435 13.85 -16.92 -7.53
C LYS A 435 13.53 -16.23 -8.84
N THR A 436 12.95 -17.00 -9.74
CA THR A 436 12.29 -16.47 -10.93
C THR A 436 11.06 -15.67 -10.51
N ASP A 437 10.61 -14.67 -11.28
CA ASP A 437 9.28 -14.05 -11.10
C ASP A 437 8.19 -15.09 -10.91
N ARG A 438 8.31 -16.24 -11.59
CA ARG A 438 7.42 -17.39 -11.44
C ARG A 438 7.32 -17.90 -9.99
N GLN A 439 8.42 -17.85 -9.24
CA GLN A 439 8.47 -18.21 -7.82
C GLN A 439 8.02 -17.06 -6.91
N ILE A 440 8.17 -15.82 -7.35
CA ILE A 440 7.79 -14.61 -6.61
C ILE A 440 6.27 -14.41 -6.65
N PHE A 441 5.63 -14.54 -7.82
CA PHE A 441 4.17 -14.33 -7.87
C PHE A 441 3.39 -15.36 -7.06
N ARG A 442 3.95 -16.56 -6.84
CA ARG A 442 3.35 -17.59 -5.98
C ARG A 442 3.28 -17.19 -4.51
N SER A 443 4.00 -16.15 -4.07
CA SER A 443 3.81 -15.58 -2.74
C SER A 443 2.74 -14.48 -2.70
N PHE A 444 2.19 -14.06 -3.83
CA PHE A 444 1.10 -13.09 -3.87
C PHE A 444 -0.24 -13.77 -3.69
N ASP A 445 -1.15 -13.09 -3.00
CA ASP A 445 -2.53 -13.55 -2.80
C ASP A 445 -3.46 -12.70 -3.66
N PHE A 446 -4.03 -13.30 -4.71
CA PHE A 446 -5.01 -12.67 -5.60
C PHE A 446 -6.46 -12.88 -5.14
N GLY A 447 -6.65 -13.40 -3.92
CA GLY A 447 -7.92 -13.74 -3.34
C GLY A 447 -8.17 -15.26 -3.34
N ALA A 448 -8.69 -15.77 -2.22
CA ALA A 448 -9.07 -17.18 -2.08
C ALA A 448 -9.94 -17.68 -3.25
N ASN A 449 -9.47 -18.74 -3.93
CA ASN A 449 -10.09 -19.40 -5.08
C ASN A 449 -10.11 -18.62 -6.41
N SER A 450 -9.36 -17.52 -6.51
CA SER A 450 -9.15 -16.82 -7.78
C SER A 450 -8.51 -17.75 -8.82
N LYS A 451 -8.98 -17.68 -10.06
CA LYS A 451 -8.40 -18.38 -11.22
C LYS A 451 -7.29 -17.58 -11.90
N TYR A 452 -7.02 -16.37 -11.41
CA TYR A 452 -5.93 -15.55 -11.92
C TYR A 452 -4.57 -16.24 -11.73
N ASP A 453 -4.38 -16.96 -10.63
CA ASP A 453 -3.17 -17.76 -10.35
C ASP A 453 -2.92 -18.81 -11.44
N GLU A 454 -3.99 -19.49 -11.88
CA GLU A 454 -3.97 -20.49 -12.94
C GLU A 454 -3.65 -19.85 -14.30
N LEU A 455 -4.27 -18.69 -14.59
CA LEU A 455 -3.96 -17.91 -15.77
C LEU A 455 -2.48 -17.51 -15.81
N LEU A 456 -1.94 -16.99 -14.71
CA LEU A 456 -0.52 -16.59 -14.62
C LEU A 456 0.40 -17.80 -14.81
N LEU A 457 0.12 -18.93 -14.16
CA LEU A 457 0.89 -20.17 -14.34
C LEU A 457 0.90 -20.63 -15.79
N LYS A 458 -0.27 -20.65 -16.44
CA LYS A 458 -0.42 -21.00 -17.85
C LYS A 458 0.35 -20.04 -18.75
N TYR A 459 0.23 -18.74 -18.48
CA TYR A 459 0.93 -17.69 -19.20
C TYR A 459 2.44 -17.87 -19.12
N TYR A 460 3.01 -18.10 -17.94
CA TYR A 460 4.43 -18.43 -17.79
C TYR A 460 4.81 -19.71 -18.58
N ASP A 461 4.02 -20.78 -18.44
CA ASP A 461 4.30 -22.06 -19.11
C ASP A 461 4.30 -21.95 -20.64
N VAL A 462 3.45 -21.09 -21.22
CA VAL A 462 3.45 -20.84 -22.66
C VAL A 462 4.61 -19.94 -23.06
N LEU A 463 4.75 -18.78 -22.43
CA LEU A 463 5.71 -17.74 -22.84
C LEU A 463 7.17 -18.21 -22.65
N GLU A 464 7.46 -19.03 -21.63
CA GLU A 464 8.80 -19.63 -21.42
C GLU A 464 9.23 -20.59 -22.55
N ARG A 465 8.29 -21.07 -23.36
CA ARG A 465 8.54 -21.96 -24.51
C ARG A 465 8.64 -21.22 -25.84
N LYS A 466 8.37 -19.91 -25.89
CA LYS A 466 8.33 -19.11 -27.12
C LYS A 466 9.62 -18.32 -27.34
N THR A 467 9.94 -18.05 -28.60
CA THR A 467 11.06 -17.18 -29.00
C THR A 467 10.68 -15.70 -28.93
N ASP A 468 11.68 -14.82 -28.86
CA ASP A 468 11.50 -13.35 -28.91
C ASP A 468 10.64 -12.88 -30.10
N ASP A 469 10.74 -13.55 -31.25
CA ASP A 469 9.96 -13.24 -32.47
C ASP A 469 8.49 -13.56 -32.28
N GLU A 470 8.22 -14.71 -31.66
CA GLU A 470 6.86 -15.17 -31.41
C GLU A 470 6.15 -14.33 -30.35
N VAL A 471 6.89 -13.78 -29.37
CA VAL A 471 6.32 -12.89 -28.33
C VAL A 471 6.27 -11.41 -28.76
N GLY A 472 6.86 -11.09 -29.92
CA GLY A 472 6.86 -9.73 -30.48
C GLY A 472 7.62 -8.72 -29.62
N LEU A 473 8.84 -9.08 -29.17
CA LEU A 473 9.73 -8.22 -28.37
C LEU A 473 10.78 -7.44 -29.20
N TYR A 474 10.46 -7.11 -30.46
CA TYR A 474 11.35 -6.39 -31.37
C TYR A 474 11.16 -4.90 -31.39
#